data_AF-A0A7R9HI73-F1
#
_entry.id   AF-A0A7R9HI73-F1
#
_cell.length_a   1.000
_cell.length_b   1.000
_cell.length_c   1.000
_cell.angle_alpha   90.00
_cell.angle_beta   90.00
_cell.angle_gamma   90.00
#
_symmetry.space_group_name_H-M   'P 1'
#
loop_
_entity.id
_entity.type
_entity.pdbx_description
1 polymer ?
#
loop_
_entity_poly.entity_id
_entity_poly.type
_entity_poly.pdbx_seq_one_letter_code
_entity_poly.pdbx_strand_id
1 'polypeptide(L)'
;MTGLDVLTCHILEVACLITDAHLNVLAQGPDLIINQPDHILDNMDTWCVQHHGQSGLTDACRKSKISLQDAEHSLMAFIKTYIPKGKCCIAGNSVYMDRLFLQRYMPLVDSHLHYRIVDVSTIKELCRSATSFYYKLIESFGLF
;
A
#
# COMPACT_ATOMS: atom_id res chain seq x y z
N MET A 1 -7.54 -3.15 0.12
CA MET A 1 -8.69 -2.32 0.57
C MET A 1 -9.94 -2.75 -0.18
N THR A 2 -11.14 -2.35 0.29
CA THR A 2 -12.42 -2.61 -0.39
C THR A 2 -12.68 -1.72 -1.61
N GLY A 3 -11.80 -0.75 -1.87
CA GLY A 3 -11.88 0.22 -2.97
C GLY A 3 -10.91 1.37 -2.73
N LEU A 4 -11.08 2.47 -3.48
CA LEU A 4 -10.16 3.62 -3.46
C LEU A 4 -10.72 4.88 -2.77
N ASP A 5 -12.00 4.92 -2.40
CA ASP A 5 -12.57 6.07 -1.69
C ASP A 5 -12.31 5.94 -0.19
N VAL A 6 -11.40 6.75 0.34
CA VAL A 6 -11.00 6.74 1.76
C VAL A 6 -12.16 7.06 2.72
N LEU A 7 -13.25 7.69 2.25
CA LEU A 7 -14.39 8.03 3.10
C LEU A 7 -15.30 6.84 3.37
N THR A 8 -15.37 5.91 2.42
CA THR A 8 -16.35 4.81 2.40
C THR A 8 -15.71 3.42 2.40
N CYS A 9 -14.50 3.30 1.87
CA CYS A 9 -13.77 2.05 1.74
C CYS A 9 -12.91 1.75 2.97
N HIS A 10 -12.59 0.48 3.17
CA HIS A 10 -11.92 -0.02 4.37
C HIS A 10 -10.65 -0.83 4.03
N ILE A 11 -9.73 -0.91 4.99
CA ILE A 11 -8.53 -1.75 4.87
C ILE A 11 -8.92 -3.22 5.07
N LEU A 12 -8.45 -4.08 4.16
CA LEU A 12 -8.68 -5.53 4.20
C LEU A 12 -7.44 -6.30 4.65
N GLU A 13 -6.27 -5.82 4.26
CA GLU A 13 -5.00 -6.47 4.51
C GLU A 13 -3.93 -5.40 4.64
N VAL A 14 -2.93 -5.65 5.48
CA VAL A 14 -1.75 -4.81 5.61
C VAL A 14 -0.51 -5.67 5.80
N ALA A 15 0.52 -5.39 5.01
CA ALA A 15 1.82 -6.03 5.13
C ALA A 15 2.91 -4.96 5.19
N CYS A 16 4.01 -5.25 5.89
CA CYS A 16 5.14 -4.33 6.00
C CYS A 16 6.48 -5.06 5.86
N LEU A 17 7.47 -4.35 5.34
CA LEU A 17 8.85 -4.77 5.28
C LEU A 17 9.74 -3.54 5.45
N ILE A 18 10.92 -3.73 6.04
CA ILE A 18 11.92 -2.68 6.23
C ILE A 18 13.13 -2.98 5.36
N THR A 19 13.58 -1.99 4.61
CA THR A 19 14.82 -2.07 3.84
C THR A 19 15.84 -1.04 4.32
N ASP A 20 17.10 -1.26 3.97
CA ASP A 20 18.09 -0.18 3.95
C ASP A 20 17.93 0.71 2.69
N ALA A 21 18.83 1.69 2.55
CA ALA A 21 18.83 2.61 1.41
C ALA A 21 19.20 1.95 0.06
N HIS A 22 19.74 0.74 0.09
CA HIS A 22 20.09 -0.05 -1.09
C HIS A 22 19.04 -1.10 -1.44
N LEU A 23 17.86 -1.02 -0.79
CA LEU A 23 16.74 -1.95 -0.96
C LEU A 23 17.01 -3.38 -0.47
N ASN A 24 18.03 -3.57 0.37
CA ASN A 24 18.23 -4.86 1.05
C ASN A 24 17.20 -4.99 2.16
N VAL A 25 16.50 -6.12 2.21
CA VAL A 25 15.48 -6.38 3.24
C VAL A 25 16.17 -6.64 4.58
N LEU A 26 15.86 -5.82 5.57
CA LEU A 26 16.36 -5.93 6.95
C LEU A 26 15.38 -6.70 7.84
N ALA A 27 14.08 -6.54 7.58
CA ALA A 27 13.02 -7.22 8.32
C ALA A 27 11.75 -7.34 7.49
N GLN A 28 10.95 -8.38 7.77
CA GLN A 28 9.64 -8.60 7.16
C GLN A 28 8.58 -8.72 8.26
N GLY A 29 7.40 -8.18 7.98
CA GLY A 29 6.21 -8.33 8.79
C GLY A 29 5.66 -7.01 9.32
N PRO A 30 4.51 -7.04 10.01
CA PRO A 30 3.59 -8.16 9.99
C PRO A 30 2.89 -8.27 8.61
N ASP A 31 2.18 -9.38 8.37
CA ASP A 31 1.28 -9.60 7.24
C ASP A 31 -0.08 -10.02 7.82
N LEU A 32 -1.06 -9.13 7.76
CA LEU A 32 -2.28 -9.19 8.57
C LEU A 32 -3.51 -8.96 7.70
N ILE A 33 -4.39 -9.96 7.69
CA ILE A 33 -5.74 -9.86 7.12
C ILE A 33 -6.68 -9.37 8.21
N ILE A 34 -7.41 -8.30 7.94
CA ILE A 34 -8.26 -7.58 8.90
C ILE A 34 -9.71 -8.04 8.73
N ASN A 35 -10.38 -8.29 9.85
CA ASN A 35 -11.80 -8.61 9.83
C ASN A 35 -12.62 -7.41 9.32
N GLN A 36 -13.56 -7.68 8.42
CA GLN A 36 -14.60 -6.72 8.02
C GLN A 36 -15.97 -7.42 8.04
N PRO A 37 -17.03 -6.71 8.47
CA PRO A 37 -18.39 -7.24 8.43
C PRO A 37 -18.89 -7.38 6.99
N ASP A 38 -19.83 -8.30 6.78
CA ASP A 38 -20.34 -8.62 5.44
C ASP A 38 -20.90 -7.40 4.70
N HIS A 39 -21.60 -6.48 5.40
CA HIS A 39 -22.10 -5.26 4.76
C HIS A 39 -21.01 -4.33 4.19
N ILE A 40 -19.77 -4.44 4.65
CA ILE A 40 -18.62 -3.71 4.07
C ILE A 40 -18.09 -4.48 2.85
N LEU A 41 -17.97 -5.80 2.96
CA LEU A 41 -17.47 -6.68 1.90
C LEU A 41 -18.42 -6.73 0.70
N ASP A 42 -19.73 -6.78 0.95
CA ASP A 42 -20.77 -6.88 -0.06
C ASP A 42 -21.01 -5.54 -0.80
N ASN A 43 -20.53 -4.43 -0.23
CA ASN A 43 -20.57 -3.10 -0.85
C ASN A 43 -19.33 -2.78 -1.71
N MET A 44 -18.45 -3.74 -1.93
CA MET A 44 -17.33 -3.59 -2.86
C MET A 44 -17.82 -3.46 -4.31
N ASP A 45 -17.07 -2.73 -5.13
CA ASP A 45 -17.34 -2.69 -6.57
C ASP A 45 -17.07 -4.05 -7.24
N THR A 46 -17.58 -4.23 -8.46
CA THR A 46 -17.45 -5.49 -9.21
C THR A 46 -15.99 -5.93 -9.38
N TRP A 47 -15.06 -5.00 -9.54
CA TRP A 47 -13.65 -5.31 -9.73
C TRP A 47 -13.04 -5.87 -8.43
N CYS A 48 -13.29 -5.22 -7.30
CA CYS A 48 -12.85 -5.63 -5.98
C CYS A 48 -13.45 -6.99 -5.59
N VAL A 49 -14.74 -7.21 -5.84
CA VAL A 49 -15.41 -8.50 -5.58
C VAL A 49 -14.72 -9.64 -6.35
N GLN A 50 -14.45 -9.44 -7.64
CA GLN A 50 -13.79 -10.45 -8.47
C GLN A 50 -12.35 -10.68 -8.04
N HIS A 51 -11.57 -9.61 -7.87
CA HIS A 51 -10.15 -9.69 -7.57
C HIS A 51 -9.90 -10.33 -6.19
N HIS A 52 -10.59 -9.86 -5.15
CA HIS A 52 -10.45 -10.38 -3.79
C HIS A 52 -11.12 -11.75 -3.60
N GLY A 53 -12.14 -12.06 -4.40
CA GLY A 53 -12.71 -13.40 -4.47
C GLY A 53 -11.72 -14.41 -5.05
N GLN A 54 -11.04 -14.08 -6.14
CA GLN A 54 -10.05 -14.95 -6.79
C GLN A 54 -8.80 -15.18 -5.93
N SER A 55 -8.35 -14.16 -5.20
CA SER A 55 -7.22 -14.30 -4.27
C SER A 55 -7.59 -15.05 -2.98
N GLY A 56 -8.89 -15.22 -2.69
CA GLY A 56 -9.39 -15.75 -1.43
C GLY A 56 -9.39 -14.74 -0.28
N LEU A 57 -9.00 -13.48 -0.52
CA LEU A 57 -8.91 -12.45 0.50
C LEU A 57 -10.27 -12.15 1.13
N THR A 58 -11.36 -12.10 0.35
CA THR A 58 -12.70 -11.81 0.89
C THR A 58 -13.10 -12.82 1.97
N ASP A 59 -12.89 -14.11 1.72
CA ASP A 59 -13.20 -15.17 2.68
C ASP A 59 -12.23 -15.20 3.87
N ALA A 60 -10.97 -14.82 3.65
CA ALA A 60 -10.00 -14.67 4.72
C ALA A 60 -10.38 -13.51 5.66
N CYS A 61 -10.84 -12.37 5.14
CA CYS A 61 -11.36 -11.25 5.93
C CYS A 61 -12.54 -11.67 6.79
N ARG A 62 -13.52 -12.40 6.24
CA ARG A 62 -14.67 -12.92 7.01
C ARG A 62 -14.24 -13.81 8.18
N LYS A 63 -13.21 -14.64 7.97
CA LYS A 63 -12.69 -15.59 8.98
C LYS A 63 -11.69 -14.95 9.94
N SER A 64 -11.13 -13.80 9.59
CA SER A 64 -10.12 -13.13 10.41
C SER A 64 -10.71 -12.72 11.76
N LYS A 65 -9.88 -12.81 12.80
CA LYS A 65 -10.19 -12.32 14.15
C LYS A 65 -9.41 -11.05 14.50
N ILE A 66 -8.61 -10.54 13.56
CA ILE A 66 -7.77 -9.36 13.76
C ILE A 66 -8.65 -8.14 13.52
N SER A 67 -8.84 -7.32 14.57
CA SER A 67 -9.48 -6.01 14.40
C SER A 67 -8.53 -5.01 13.74
N LEU A 68 -9.07 -3.91 13.23
CA LEU A 68 -8.26 -2.82 12.69
C LEU A 68 -7.26 -2.29 13.74
N GLN A 69 -7.70 -2.19 15.00
CA GLN A 69 -6.88 -1.73 16.12
C GLN A 69 -5.75 -2.71 16.45
N ASP A 70 -6.02 -4.03 16.41
CA ASP A 70 -4.99 -5.04 16.62
C ASP A 70 -3.94 -5.00 15.50
N ALA A 71 -4.38 -4.77 14.26
CA ALA A 71 -3.50 -4.61 13.11
C ALA A 71 -2.62 -3.36 13.24
N GLU A 72 -3.21 -2.21 13.59
CA GLU A 72 -2.46 -0.97 13.82
C GLU A 72 -1.40 -1.16 14.92
N HIS A 73 -1.76 -1.74 16.06
CA HIS A 73 -0.82 -1.95 17.16
C HIS A 73 0.30 -2.92 16.79
N SER A 74 -0.02 -4.02 16.09
CA SER A 74 0.98 -5.00 15.64
C SER A 74 1.96 -4.39 14.64
N LEU A 75 1.43 -3.65 13.66
CA LEU A 75 2.24 -2.93 12.67
C LEU A 75 3.13 -1.87 13.34
N MET A 76 2.56 -1.08 14.24
CA MET A 76 3.30 -0.05 14.97
C MET A 76 4.41 -0.63 15.86
N ALA A 77 4.14 -1.77 16.52
CA ALA A 77 5.12 -2.48 17.34
C ALA A 77 6.28 -3.03 16.50
N PHE A 78 6.01 -3.50 15.29
CA PHE A 78 7.05 -3.90 14.35
C PHE A 78 7.87 -2.68 13.91
N ILE A 79 7.21 -1.64 13.41
CA ILE A 79 7.86 -0.44 12.87
C ILE A 79 8.77 0.24 13.90
N LYS A 80 8.31 0.42 15.14
CA LYS A 80 9.11 1.10 16.19
C LYS A 80 10.41 0.37 16.55
N THR A 81 10.49 -0.93 16.26
CA THR A 81 11.68 -1.75 16.55
C THR A 81 12.82 -1.41 15.60
N TYR A 82 12.50 -1.00 14.37
CA TYR A 82 13.49 -0.79 13.32
C TYR A 82 13.72 0.68 12.97
N ILE A 83 12.69 1.52 13.08
CA ILE A 83 12.79 2.90 12.61
C ILE A 83 12.47 3.91 13.73
N PRO A 84 13.33 4.95 13.90
CA PRO A 84 13.01 6.06 14.79
C PRO A 84 11.87 6.91 14.22
N LYS A 85 11.09 7.51 15.12
CA LYS A 85 9.95 8.36 14.76
C LYS A 85 10.35 9.50 13.83
N GLY A 86 9.61 9.64 12.74
CA GLY A 86 9.72 10.75 11.78
C GLY A 86 10.99 10.72 10.93
N LYS A 87 11.70 9.59 10.83
CA LYS A 87 12.96 9.50 10.06
C LYS A 87 12.82 8.75 8.74
N CYS A 88 11.98 7.71 8.68
CA CYS A 88 11.81 6.90 7.48
C CYS A 88 10.48 7.22 6.80
N CYS A 89 10.51 7.28 5.47
CA CYS A 89 9.32 7.44 4.64
C CYS A 89 8.65 6.10 4.37
N ILE A 90 7.36 6.12 4.03
CA ILE A 90 6.70 4.95 3.45
C ILE A 90 7.10 4.83 1.97
N ALA A 91 7.31 3.60 1.52
CA ALA A 91 7.69 3.29 0.15
C ALA A 91 6.78 2.20 -0.42
N GLY A 92 6.44 2.31 -1.70
CA GLY A 92 5.56 1.35 -2.36
C GLY A 92 5.13 1.82 -3.75
N ASN A 93 4.25 1.06 -4.39
CA ASN A 93 3.71 1.38 -5.71
C ASN A 93 2.35 2.08 -5.56
N SER A 94 2.24 3.32 -6.05
CA SER A 94 1.06 4.17 -5.83
C SER A 94 0.76 4.37 -4.34
N VAL A 95 1.82 4.40 -3.52
CA VAL A 95 1.75 4.32 -2.05
C VAL A 95 1.11 5.55 -1.41
N TYR A 96 0.90 6.61 -2.18
CA TYR A 96 0.09 7.75 -1.73
C TYR A 96 -1.34 7.30 -1.36
N MET A 97 -1.91 6.32 -2.05
CA MET A 97 -3.24 5.79 -1.71
C MET A 97 -3.21 5.07 -0.37
N ASP A 98 -2.21 4.21 -0.13
CA ASP A 98 -2.03 3.56 1.17
C ASP A 98 -1.87 4.59 2.29
N ARG A 99 -1.08 5.64 2.06
CA ARG A 99 -0.91 6.76 3.01
C ARG A 99 -2.24 7.40 3.39
N LEU A 100 -3.15 7.64 2.45
CA LEU A 100 -4.48 8.22 2.75
C LEU A 100 -5.29 7.31 3.69
N PHE A 101 -5.25 6.00 3.47
CA PHE A 101 -5.91 5.04 4.36
C PHE A 101 -5.23 4.97 5.73
N LEU A 102 -3.90 4.97 5.80
CA LEU A 102 -3.16 5.00 7.07
C LEU A 102 -3.51 6.25 7.89
N GLN A 103 -3.59 7.42 7.26
CA GLN A 103 -3.96 8.67 7.95
C GLN A 103 -5.32 8.58 8.65
N ARG A 104 -6.29 7.89 8.04
CA ARG A 104 -7.65 7.76 8.57
C ARG A 104 -7.81 6.59 9.54
N TYR A 105 -7.25 5.43 9.20
CA TYR A 105 -7.54 4.16 9.85
C TYR A 105 -6.41 3.66 10.75
N MET A 106 -5.18 4.14 10.58
CA MET A 106 -4.00 3.77 11.37
C MET A 106 -3.13 5.00 11.72
N PRO A 107 -3.69 6.03 12.40
CA PRO A 107 -3.00 7.30 12.65
C PRO A 107 -1.72 7.17 13.50
N LEU A 108 -1.61 6.16 14.36
CA LEU A 108 -0.39 5.92 15.15
C LEU A 108 0.78 5.57 14.22
N VAL A 109 0.54 4.69 13.24
CA VAL A 109 1.53 4.31 12.22
C VAL A 109 1.85 5.52 11.34
N ASP A 110 0.82 6.22 10.85
CA ASP A 110 0.99 7.39 9.98
C ASP A 110 1.90 8.46 10.59
N SER A 111 1.66 8.77 11.88
CA SER A 111 2.37 9.79 12.66
C SER A 111 3.79 9.38 13.05
N HIS A 112 4.12 8.08 12.98
CA HIS A 112 5.47 7.59 13.24
C HIS A 112 6.38 7.72 12.01
N LEU A 113 5.80 7.71 10.82
CA LEU A 113 6.50 7.81 9.55
C LEU A 113 6.77 9.27 9.17
N HIS A 114 7.78 9.50 8.35
CA HIS A 114 8.04 10.82 7.76
C HIS A 114 6.94 11.18 6.75
N TYR A 115 6.63 12.47 6.59
CA TYR A 115 5.56 12.97 5.70
C TYR A 115 5.80 12.72 4.20
N ARG A 116 7.03 12.33 3.82
CA ARG A 116 7.40 12.09 2.43
C ARG A 116 7.11 10.64 2.09
N ILE A 117 6.89 10.38 0.81
CA ILE A 117 6.72 9.04 0.27
C ILE A 117 7.79 8.76 -0.79
N VAL A 118 8.17 7.50 -0.93
CA VAL A 118 8.92 7.00 -2.09
C VAL A 118 7.95 6.19 -2.94
N ASP A 119 7.40 6.84 -3.97
CA ASP A 119 6.40 6.23 -4.84
C ASP A 119 7.03 5.67 -6.12
N VAL A 120 7.08 4.35 -6.22
CA VAL A 120 7.68 3.64 -7.35
C VAL A 120 6.87 3.87 -8.64
N SER A 121 5.57 4.16 -8.54
CA SER A 121 4.74 4.50 -9.71
C SER A 121 5.23 5.79 -10.38
N THR A 122 5.72 6.76 -9.60
CA THR A 122 6.30 8.00 -10.13
C THR A 122 7.52 7.69 -11.01
N ILE A 123 8.42 6.83 -10.53
CA ILE A 123 9.62 6.41 -11.28
C ILE A 123 9.19 5.64 -12.53
N LYS A 124 8.24 4.70 -12.40
CA LYS A 124 7.70 3.91 -13.51
C LYS A 124 7.16 4.81 -14.63
N GLU A 125 6.38 5.83 -14.29
CA GLU A 125 5.78 6.75 -15.26
C GLU A 125 6.81 7.68 -15.93
N LEU A 126 7.84 8.11 -15.18
CA LEU A 126 8.97 8.85 -15.75
C LEU A 126 9.77 8.00 -16.73
N CYS A 127 10.06 6.74 -16.40
CA CYS A 127 10.72 5.80 -17.30
C CYS A 127 9.90 5.59 -18.58
N ARG A 128 8.60 5.31 -18.45
CA ARG A 128 7.69 5.14 -19.60
C ARG A 128 7.67 6.37 -20.52
N SER A 129 7.58 7.56 -19.93
CA SER A 129 7.49 8.82 -20.67
C SER A 129 8.81 9.17 -21.37
N ALA A 130 9.95 8.98 -20.70
CA ALA A 130 11.27 9.20 -21.28
C ALA A 130 11.55 8.24 -22.45
N THR A 131 11.17 6.97 -22.32
CA THR A 131 11.30 5.99 -23.41
C THR A 131 10.41 6.36 -24.59
N SER A 132 9.14 6.74 -24.34
CA SER A 132 8.24 7.18 -25.42
C SER A 132 8.75 8.45 -26.12
N PHE A 133 9.33 9.39 -25.38
CA PHE A 133 9.96 10.58 -25.94
C PHE A 133 11.16 10.22 -26.82
N TYR A 134 12.01 9.30 -26.37
CA TYR A 134 13.16 8.83 -27.14
C TYR A 134 12.75 8.16 -28.47
N TYR A 135 11.72 7.31 -28.46
CA TYR A 135 11.18 6.73 -29.70
C TYR A 135 10.64 7.79 -30.66
N LYS A 136 9.86 8.77 -30.17
CA LYS A 136 9.38 9.89 -30.99
C LYS A 136 10.52 10.76 -31.52
N LEU A 137 11.58 10.95 -30.74
CA LEU A 137 12.77 11.68 -31.16
C LEU A 137 13.45 10.95 -32.33
N ILE A 138 13.70 9.64 -32.21
CA ILE A 138 14.28 8.82 -33.29
C ILE A 138 13.43 8.86 -34.57
N GLU A 139 12.10 8.73 -34.46
CA GLU A 139 11.19 8.87 -35.61
C GLU A 139 11.29 10.27 -36.24
N SER A 140 11.36 11.33 -35.42
CA SER A 140 11.46 12.71 -35.92
C SER A 140 12.81 13.05 -36.59
N PHE A 141 13.88 12.32 -36.26
CA PHE A 141 15.20 12.45 -36.88
C PHE A 141 15.47 11.44 -38.01
N GLY A 142 14.49 10.62 -38.39
CA GLY A 142 14.62 9.69 -39.54
C GLY A 142 15.75 8.67 -39.40
N LEU A 143 16.03 8.21 -38.18
CA LEU A 143 17.09 7.23 -37.91
C LEU A 143 16.71 5.76 -38.24
N PHE A 144 15.66 5.57 -39.06
CA PHE A 144 15.35 4.33 -39.79
C PHE A 144 14.75 4.67 -41.16
#